data_AF-A0A536XNJ8-F1
#
_entry.id   AF-A0A536XNJ8-F1
#
_cell.length_a   1.000
_cell.length_b   1.000
_cell.length_c   1.000
_cell.angle_alpha   90.00
_cell.angle_beta   90.00
_cell.angle_gamma   90.00
#
_symmetry.space_group_name_H-M   'P 1'
#
loop_
_entity.id
_entity.type
_entity.pdbx_description
1 polymer ?
#
loop_
_entity_poly.entity_id
_entity_poly.type
_entity_poly.pdbx_seq_one_letter_code
_entity_poly.pdbx_strand_id
1 'polypeptide(L)'
;MRTLLALLLLFAAALAHAHKPSDSYLAIRAEGANLSGQWDIALRDLDFAIGLDDSGDGDITWGEVKAHQADIAAYALARLKLRSRDADCPAHATEFLVDDHSDGAYAVMRFAATCPREVTTLEITYSLFADLDPQHRGLLRLEHGVATRTAIFGPERATQSFELAKISVLTQFVDYAREGVWHIWIGFDHILFLLSLLLPAVLVLDGGRWQAVARFPPAFWDVFKIVTSFTVAHSITLSLAALGVISLPSRLVESAIATSVVLAALNNVFPVVHGRRWMVAFAFGLIHGFGFASVLRDLGLPQGALLIALVGFNLGVEVGQL
;
A
#
# COMPACT_ATOMS: atom_id res chain seq x y z
N MET A 1 37.97 -14.23 8.92
CA MET A 1 36.97 -14.66 7.92
C MET A 1 35.55 -14.17 8.25
N ARG A 2 35.01 -14.43 9.45
CA ARG A 2 33.67 -13.96 9.88
C ARG A 2 33.48 -12.43 9.89
N THR A 3 34.47 -11.69 10.39
CA THR A 3 34.46 -10.21 10.40
C THR A 3 34.56 -9.59 9.01
N LEU A 4 35.35 -10.19 8.12
CA LEU A 4 35.48 -9.76 6.73
C LEU A 4 34.16 -9.98 5.97
N LEU A 5 33.49 -11.11 6.20
CA LEU A 5 32.19 -11.43 5.62
C LEU A 5 31.10 -10.48 6.13
N ALA A 6 31.11 -10.15 7.43
CA ALA A 6 30.18 -9.18 8.01
C ALA A 6 30.38 -7.75 7.47
N LEU A 7 31.64 -7.33 7.29
CA LEU A 7 31.97 -6.04 6.65
C LEU A 7 31.58 -6.01 5.17
N LEU A 8 31.78 -7.12 4.44
CA LEU A 8 31.32 -7.26 3.05
C LEU A 8 29.79 -7.23 2.93
N LEU A 9 29.07 -7.86 3.86
CA LEU A 9 27.61 -7.81 3.92
C LEU A 9 27.08 -6.41 4.29
N LEU A 10 27.76 -5.69 5.18
CA LEU A 10 27.45 -4.30 5.51
C LEU A 10 27.69 -3.34 4.32
N PHE A 11 28.79 -3.55 3.57
CA PHE A 11 29.05 -2.79 2.34
C PHE A 11 28.06 -3.13 1.22
N ALA A 12 27.63 -4.39 1.10
CA ALA A 12 26.60 -4.79 0.16
C ALA A 12 25.22 -4.22 0.52
N ALA A 13 24.90 -4.13 1.81
CA ALA A 13 23.67 -3.49 2.29
C ALA A 13 23.64 -1.98 2.03
N ALA A 14 24.79 -1.29 2.00
CA ALA A 14 24.86 0.14 1.66
C ALA A 14 24.52 0.45 0.19
N LEU A 15 24.53 -0.55 -0.68
CA LEU A 15 24.10 -0.44 -2.08
C LEU A 15 22.61 -0.78 -2.26
N ALA A 16 21.96 -1.37 -1.25
CA ALA A 16 20.56 -1.75 -1.34
C ALA A 16 19.67 -0.50 -1.25
N HIS A 17 19.07 -0.12 -2.37
CA HIS A 17 18.05 0.90 -2.42
C HIS A 17 16.70 0.20 -2.19
N ALA A 18 16.03 0.53 -1.09
CA ALA A 18 14.64 0.12 -0.91
C ALA A 18 13.80 0.88 -1.96
N HIS A 19 13.25 0.14 -2.91
CA HIS A 19 12.31 0.67 -3.89
C HIS A 19 10.89 0.43 -3.35
N LYS A 20 10.12 1.50 -3.18
CA LYS A 20 8.69 1.40 -2.88
C LYS A 20 7.97 0.80 -4.11
N PRO A 21 6.96 -0.08 -3.90
CA PRO A 21 6.10 -0.57 -4.98
C PRO A 21 5.47 0.57 -5.79
N SER A 22 5.14 0.30 -7.06
CA SER A 22 4.49 1.28 -7.92
C SER A 22 3.03 1.49 -7.50
N ASP A 23 2.71 2.71 -7.05
CA ASP A 23 1.36 3.12 -6.66
C ASP A 23 0.95 4.39 -7.44
N SER A 24 -0.33 4.49 -7.81
CA SER A 24 -0.92 5.76 -8.30
C SER A 24 -2.21 6.09 -7.55
N TYR A 25 -2.55 7.38 -7.50
CA TYR A 25 -3.71 7.89 -6.76
C TYR A 25 -4.73 8.48 -7.72
N LEU A 26 -5.94 7.91 -7.75
CA LEU A 26 -7.02 8.34 -8.63
C LEU A 26 -8.18 8.88 -7.79
N ALA A 27 -8.40 10.18 -7.81
CA ALA A 27 -9.57 10.81 -7.22
C ALA A 27 -10.61 11.10 -8.30
N ILE A 28 -11.86 10.70 -8.08
CA ILE A 28 -12.99 11.01 -8.97
C ILE A 28 -14.14 11.55 -8.14
N ARG A 29 -14.71 12.67 -8.56
CA ARG A 29 -15.94 13.23 -8.02
C ARG A 29 -17.05 13.17 -9.07
N ALA A 30 -18.17 12.57 -8.70
CA ALA A 30 -19.33 12.43 -9.57
C ALA A 30 -20.46 13.38 -9.13
N GLU A 31 -20.84 14.30 -10.02
CA GLU A 31 -21.91 15.28 -9.81
C GLU A 31 -22.88 15.27 -11.01
N GLY A 32 -24.07 14.70 -10.81
CA GLY A 32 -25.04 14.53 -11.89
C GLY A 32 -24.48 13.67 -13.03
N ALA A 33 -24.35 14.25 -14.22
CA ALA A 33 -23.78 13.59 -15.40
C ALA A 33 -22.27 13.89 -15.60
N ASN A 34 -21.68 14.77 -14.80
CA ASN A 34 -20.31 15.19 -14.94
C ASN A 34 -19.42 14.49 -13.91
N LEU A 35 -18.23 14.10 -14.36
CA LEU A 35 -17.15 13.57 -13.55
C LEU A 35 -15.99 14.55 -13.61
N SER A 36 -15.44 14.90 -12.46
CA SER A 36 -14.14 15.55 -12.36
C SER A 36 -13.18 14.60 -11.67
N GLY A 37 -11.91 14.62 -12.07
CA GLY A 37 -10.93 13.77 -11.46
C GLY A 37 -9.55 14.36 -11.42
N GLN A 38 -8.73 13.78 -10.56
CA GLN A 38 -7.31 14.03 -10.42
C GLN A 38 -6.61 12.67 -10.38
N TRP A 39 -5.55 12.53 -11.14
CA TRP A 39 -4.75 11.32 -11.19
C TRP A 39 -3.29 11.66 -10.99
N ASP A 40 -2.75 11.18 -9.87
CA ASP A 40 -1.37 11.41 -9.47
C ASP A 40 -0.59 10.14 -9.81
N ILE A 41 0.39 10.27 -10.71
CA ILE A 41 1.18 9.16 -11.22
C ILE A 41 2.67 9.45 -10.98
N ALA A 42 3.38 8.49 -10.37
CA ALA A 42 4.81 8.63 -10.06
C ALA A 42 5.62 8.94 -11.34
N LEU A 43 6.43 10.01 -11.31
CA LEU A 43 7.21 10.43 -12.47
C LEU A 43 8.24 9.38 -12.89
N ARG A 44 8.86 8.70 -11.91
CA ARG A 44 9.78 7.58 -12.14
C ARG A 44 9.14 6.46 -12.98
N ASP A 45 7.90 6.11 -12.67
CA ASP A 45 7.22 4.99 -13.33
C ASP A 45 6.73 5.41 -14.73
N LEU A 46 6.34 6.68 -14.90
CA LEU A 46 6.05 7.26 -16.21
C LEU A 46 7.30 7.32 -17.10
N ASP A 47 8.44 7.74 -16.57
CA ASP A 47 9.70 7.77 -17.31
C ASP A 47 10.09 6.38 -17.81
N PHE A 48 9.97 5.35 -16.96
CA PHE A 48 10.17 3.97 -17.39
C PHE A 48 9.21 3.53 -18.50
N ALA A 49 7.96 4.03 -18.49
CA ALA A 49 6.92 3.61 -19.42
C ALA A 49 6.93 4.33 -20.77
N ILE A 50 7.21 5.64 -20.78
CA ILE A 50 7.10 6.49 -21.97
C ILE A 50 8.33 7.34 -22.27
N GLY A 51 9.33 7.37 -21.37
CA GLY A 51 10.52 8.22 -21.48
C GLY A 51 10.17 9.69 -21.27
N LEU A 52 10.46 10.22 -20.09
CA LEU A 52 10.24 11.62 -19.73
C LEU A 52 11.55 12.39 -19.58
N ASP A 53 12.64 11.73 -19.18
CA ASP A 53 13.96 12.33 -19.03
C ASP A 53 14.64 12.48 -20.41
N ASP A 54 14.33 13.57 -21.10
CA ASP A 54 14.93 13.95 -22.38
C ASP A 54 16.44 14.20 -22.25
N SER A 55 16.89 14.66 -21.07
CA SER A 55 18.27 15.02 -20.81
C SER A 55 19.17 13.83 -20.47
N GLY A 56 18.57 12.74 -19.96
CA GLY A 56 19.24 11.51 -19.56
C GLY A 56 20.09 11.64 -18.30
N ASP A 57 19.83 12.65 -17.46
CA ASP A 57 20.58 12.91 -16.23
C ASP A 57 20.00 12.22 -14.99
N GLY A 58 18.81 11.62 -15.12
CA GLY A 58 18.09 10.90 -14.07
C GLY A 58 17.15 11.76 -13.22
N ASP A 59 17.10 13.08 -13.45
CA ASP A 59 16.26 14.03 -12.71
C ASP A 59 15.15 14.59 -13.61
N ILE A 60 13.90 14.15 -13.42
CA ILE A 60 12.76 14.62 -14.23
C ILE A 60 12.32 16.01 -13.77
N THR A 61 12.57 17.01 -14.61
CA THR A 61 12.25 18.40 -14.32
C THR A 61 10.81 18.77 -14.71
N TRP A 62 10.27 19.85 -14.12
CA TRP A 62 8.98 20.40 -14.55
C TRP A 62 8.96 20.80 -16.05
N GLY A 63 10.12 21.17 -16.60
CA GLY A 63 10.25 21.49 -18.03
C GLY A 63 9.95 20.28 -18.92
N GLU A 64 10.51 19.12 -18.57
CA GLU A 64 10.30 17.84 -19.28
C GLU A 64 8.87 17.34 -19.08
N VAL A 65 8.34 17.37 -17.86
CA VAL A 65 6.93 17.01 -17.61
C VAL A 65 5.99 17.86 -18.45
N LYS A 66 6.29 19.16 -18.59
CA LYS A 66 5.51 20.08 -19.41
C LYS A 66 5.61 19.77 -20.90
N ALA A 67 6.79 19.35 -21.38
CA ALA A 67 7.00 18.96 -22.77
C ALA A 67 6.20 17.69 -23.13
N HIS A 68 6.08 16.75 -22.19
CA HIS A 68 5.42 15.46 -22.40
C HIS A 68 3.96 15.39 -21.91
N GLN A 69 3.30 16.53 -21.62
CA GLN A 69 1.91 16.52 -21.11
C GLN A 69 0.94 15.75 -22.01
N ALA A 70 1.10 15.87 -23.33
CA ALA A 70 0.26 15.16 -24.30
C ALA A 70 0.49 13.64 -24.25
N ASP A 71 1.74 13.21 -24.09
CA ASP A 71 2.12 11.80 -24.03
C ASP A 71 1.64 11.17 -22.72
N ILE A 72 1.81 11.89 -21.60
CA ILE A 72 1.29 11.49 -20.28
C ILE A 72 -0.24 11.35 -20.34
N ALA A 73 -0.94 12.35 -20.91
CA ALA A 73 -2.39 12.31 -21.07
C ALA A 73 -2.84 11.10 -21.89
N ALA A 74 -2.21 10.88 -23.04
CA ALA A 74 -2.53 9.80 -23.95
C ALA A 74 -2.28 8.43 -23.29
N TYR A 75 -1.14 8.27 -22.61
CA TYR A 75 -0.77 7.03 -21.92
C TYR A 75 -1.75 6.70 -20.79
N ALA A 76 -2.05 7.68 -19.94
CA ALA A 76 -2.93 7.52 -18.78
C ALA A 76 -4.39 7.30 -19.20
N LEU A 77 -4.96 8.18 -20.03
CA LEU A 77 -6.38 8.10 -20.41
C LEU A 77 -6.69 6.90 -21.31
N ALA A 78 -5.72 6.37 -22.08
CA ALA A 78 -5.91 5.10 -22.79
C ALA A 78 -6.09 3.90 -21.83
N ARG A 79 -5.60 4.02 -20.60
CA ARG A 79 -5.61 2.98 -19.56
C ARG A 79 -6.66 3.20 -18.47
N LEU A 80 -7.50 4.22 -18.62
CA LEU A 80 -8.64 4.53 -17.75
C LEU A 80 -9.93 4.59 -18.58
N LYS A 81 -10.83 3.64 -18.37
CA LYS A 81 -12.18 3.68 -18.97
C LYS A 81 -13.22 3.91 -17.90
N LEU A 82 -14.05 4.91 -18.12
CA LEU A 82 -15.17 5.27 -17.25
C LEU A 82 -16.47 4.98 -17.99
N ARG A 83 -17.36 4.20 -17.39
CA ARG A 83 -18.65 3.85 -17.98
C ARG A 83 -19.78 4.02 -16.96
N SER A 84 -20.95 4.47 -17.41
CA SER A 84 -22.17 4.50 -16.61
C SER A 84 -23.31 3.84 -17.37
N ARG A 85 -23.93 2.82 -16.77
CA ARG A 85 -25.04 2.04 -17.35
C ARG A 85 -24.79 1.68 -18.83
N ASP A 86 -23.63 1.09 -19.09
CA ASP A 86 -23.14 0.66 -20.42
C ASP A 86 -22.77 1.77 -21.42
N ALA A 87 -22.85 3.03 -21.05
CA ALA A 87 -22.37 4.14 -21.88
C ALA A 87 -20.99 4.62 -21.42
N ASP A 88 -20.10 4.90 -22.38
CA ASP A 88 -18.78 5.44 -22.09
C ASP A 88 -18.87 6.92 -21.70
N CYS A 89 -18.08 7.30 -20.70
CA CYS A 89 -17.91 8.68 -20.26
C CYS A 89 -16.52 9.14 -20.71
N PRO A 90 -16.38 9.72 -21.93
CA PRO A 90 -15.08 10.10 -22.47
C PRO A 90 -14.41 11.13 -21.57
N ALA A 91 -13.16 10.83 -21.19
CA ALA A 91 -12.34 11.68 -20.34
C ALA A 91 -11.34 12.47 -21.19
N HIS A 92 -11.06 13.70 -20.78
CA HIS A 92 -10.00 14.54 -21.34
C HIS A 92 -9.23 15.23 -20.21
N ALA A 93 -7.92 15.36 -20.39
CA ALA A 93 -7.09 16.10 -19.45
C ALA A 93 -7.40 17.60 -19.52
N THR A 94 -7.42 18.26 -18.37
CA THR A 94 -7.75 19.68 -18.24
C THR A 94 -6.58 20.50 -17.70
N GLU A 95 -5.79 19.93 -16.80
CA GLU A 95 -4.66 20.62 -16.15
C GLU A 95 -3.59 19.58 -15.76
N PHE A 96 -2.33 20.02 -15.80
CA PHE A 96 -1.17 19.25 -15.35
C PHE A 96 -0.40 20.06 -14.31
N LEU A 97 0.00 19.39 -13.24
CA LEU A 97 0.79 19.90 -12.13
C LEU A 97 1.85 18.85 -11.75
N VAL A 98 2.77 19.21 -10.87
CA VAL A 98 3.64 18.26 -10.17
C VAL A 98 3.47 18.49 -8.67
N ASP A 99 3.40 17.39 -7.93
CA ASP A 99 3.34 17.41 -6.47
C ASP A 99 4.26 16.31 -5.90
N ASP A 100 4.66 16.46 -4.64
CA ASP A 100 5.50 15.49 -3.94
C ASP A 100 4.65 14.59 -3.03
N HIS A 101 4.78 13.28 -3.22
CA HIS A 101 4.22 12.27 -2.33
C HIS A 101 5.31 11.68 -1.44
N SER A 102 4.92 10.74 -0.57
CA SER A 102 5.80 10.07 0.39
C SER A 102 7.06 9.41 -0.20
N ASP A 103 7.08 9.12 -1.49
CA ASP A 103 8.14 8.39 -2.20
C ASP A 103 8.75 9.11 -3.41
N GLY A 104 8.34 10.34 -3.67
CA GLY A 104 8.94 11.18 -4.71
C GLY A 104 7.93 12.08 -5.42
N ALA A 105 8.36 12.62 -6.55
CA ALA A 105 7.55 13.53 -7.37
C ALA A 105 6.57 12.77 -8.27
N TYR A 106 5.35 13.30 -8.37
CA TYR A 106 4.24 12.75 -9.14
C TYR A 106 3.77 13.77 -10.17
N ALA A 107 3.43 13.30 -11.38
CA ALA A 107 2.63 14.06 -12.32
C ALA A 107 1.17 14.04 -11.85
N VAL A 108 0.62 15.21 -11.58
CA VAL A 108 -0.77 15.40 -11.19
C VAL A 108 -1.56 15.82 -12.42
N MET A 109 -2.35 14.92 -12.97
CA MET A 109 -3.23 15.17 -14.11
C MET A 109 -4.67 15.34 -13.65
N ARG A 110 -5.24 16.54 -13.82
CA ARG A 110 -6.67 16.74 -13.68
C ARG A 110 -7.37 16.42 -14.99
N PHE A 111 -8.55 15.84 -14.90
CA PHE A 111 -9.36 15.48 -16.04
C PHE A 111 -10.85 15.72 -15.77
N ALA A 112 -11.61 15.86 -16.86
CA ALA A 112 -13.05 15.91 -16.82
C ALA A 112 -13.62 14.84 -17.76
N ALA A 113 -14.74 14.25 -17.36
CA ALA A 113 -15.50 13.34 -18.20
C ALA A 113 -17.00 13.66 -18.11
N THR A 114 -17.71 13.52 -19.22
CA THR A 114 -19.16 13.74 -19.27
C THR A 114 -19.85 12.46 -19.69
N CYS A 115 -20.77 11.98 -18.85
CA CYS A 115 -21.59 10.83 -19.14
C CYS A 115 -22.89 11.26 -19.86
N PRO A 116 -23.50 10.42 -20.70
CA PRO A 116 -24.75 10.77 -21.39
C PRO A 116 -25.96 10.97 -20.47
N ARG A 117 -25.90 10.44 -19.24
CA ARG A 117 -26.96 10.50 -18.23
C ARG A 117 -26.34 10.65 -16.84
N GLU A 118 -27.19 10.96 -15.88
CA GLU A 118 -26.81 11.01 -14.47
C GLU A 118 -26.16 9.70 -14.01
N VAL A 119 -24.98 9.84 -13.39
CA VAL A 119 -24.17 8.72 -12.94
C VAL A 119 -24.77 8.18 -11.65
N THR A 120 -25.27 6.95 -11.72
CA THR A 120 -25.83 6.22 -10.57
C THR A 120 -25.03 4.96 -10.27
N THR A 121 -24.50 4.34 -11.33
CA THR A 121 -23.43 3.36 -11.29
C THR A 121 -22.25 3.86 -12.11
N LEU A 122 -21.04 3.67 -11.59
CA LEU A 122 -19.81 3.99 -12.29
C LEU A 122 -18.96 2.72 -12.35
N GLU A 123 -18.76 2.19 -13.56
CA GLU A 123 -17.80 1.15 -13.85
C GLU A 123 -16.48 1.82 -14.25
N ILE A 124 -15.41 1.44 -13.56
CA ILE A 124 -14.06 1.95 -13.80
C ILE A 124 -13.20 0.76 -14.19
N THR A 125 -12.59 0.85 -15.37
CA THR A 125 -11.51 -0.06 -15.77
C THR A 125 -10.20 0.68 -15.72
N TYR A 126 -9.29 0.17 -14.90
CA TYR A 126 -7.98 0.72 -14.63
C TYR A 126 -6.91 -0.29 -15.04
N SER A 127 -5.95 0.15 -15.85
CA SER A 127 -4.89 -0.71 -16.40
C SER A 127 -3.54 -0.02 -16.52
N LEU A 128 -3.32 1.05 -15.73
CA LEU A 128 -2.03 1.75 -15.70
C LEU A 128 -0.91 0.78 -15.31
N PHE A 129 0.18 0.78 -16.08
CA PHE A 129 1.35 -0.07 -15.90
C PHE A 129 1.09 -1.59 -15.83
N ALA A 130 -0.11 -2.08 -16.15
CA ALA A 130 -0.44 -3.50 -16.06
C ALA A 130 0.45 -4.38 -16.97
N ASP A 131 0.97 -3.78 -18.04
CA ASP A 131 1.91 -4.36 -18.99
C ASP A 131 3.39 -4.31 -18.55
N LEU A 132 3.72 -3.48 -17.56
CA LEU A 132 5.09 -3.21 -17.12
C LEU A 132 5.38 -3.72 -15.70
N ASP A 133 4.43 -3.54 -14.78
CA ASP A 133 4.54 -3.93 -13.38
C ASP A 133 3.27 -4.67 -12.91
N PRO A 134 3.31 -6.01 -12.78
CA PRO A 134 2.20 -6.81 -12.24
C PRO A 134 1.86 -6.49 -10.78
N GLN A 135 2.77 -5.87 -10.04
CA GLN A 135 2.56 -5.47 -8.66
C GLN A 135 1.96 -4.07 -8.52
N HIS A 136 1.85 -3.30 -9.62
CA HIS A 136 1.30 -1.96 -9.59
C HIS A 136 -0.11 -1.91 -8.98
N ARG A 137 -0.38 -0.87 -8.19
CA ARG A 137 -1.68 -0.62 -7.56
C ARG A 137 -2.20 0.79 -7.87
N GLY A 138 -3.47 0.86 -8.27
CA GLY A 138 -4.21 2.11 -8.42
C GLY A 138 -5.16 2.34 -7.24
N LEU A 139 -4.98 3.42 -6.51
CA LEU A 139 -5.75 3.72 -5.31
C LEU A 139 -6.85 4.73 -5.63
N LEU A 140 -8.09 4.28 -5.67
CA LEU A 140 -9.25 5.09 -5.99
C LEU A 140 -9.82 5.75 -4.74
N ARG A 141 -10.12 7.05 -4.84
CA ARG A 141 -11.05 7.79 -3.99
C ARG A 141 -12.19 8.32 -4.83
N LEU A 142 -13.37 7.73 -4.69
CA LEU A 142 -14.62 8.14 -5.36
C LEU A 142 -15.50 8.95 -4.42
N GLU A 143 -15.88 10.15 -4.84
CA GLU A 143 -16.71 11.10 -4.09
C GLU A 143 -18.06 11.32 -4.77
N HIS A 144 -19.12 11.30 -3.97
CA HIS A 144 -20.48 11.65 -4.39
C HIS A 144 -21.22 12.38 -3.28
N GLY A 145 -21.42 13.69 -3.45
CA GLY A 145 -21.90 14.56 -2.37
C GLY A 145 -20.95 14.54 -1.17
N VAL A 146 -21.44 14.13 0.01
CA VAL A 146 -20.62 13.99 1.24
C VAL A 146 -20.04 12.60 1.43
N ALA A 147 -20.41 11.64 0.58
CA ALA A 147 -20.02 10.26 0.72
C ALA A 147 -18.74 9.99 -0.08
N THR A 148 -17.80 9.30 0.55
CA THR A 148 -16.54 8.88 -0.06
C THR A 148 -16.43 7.37 0.00
N ARG A 149 -16.07 6.76 -1.13
CA ARG A 149 -15.75 5.35 -1.24
C ARG A 149 -14.35 5.19 -1.80
N THR A 150 -13.68 4.14 -1.41
CA THR A 150 -12.34 3.81 -1.89
C THR A 150 -12.31 2.44 -2.53
N ALA A 151 -11.36 2.24 -3.43
CA ALA A 151 -11.06 0.93 -4.00
C ALA A 151 -9.58 0.84 -4.37
N ILE A 152 -9.09 -0.38 -4.51
CA ILE A 152 -7.76 -0.66 -5.00
C ILE A 152 -7.89 -1.42 -6.32
N PHE A 153 -7.23 -0.92 -7.36
CA PHE A 153 -7.09 -1.57 -8.65
C PHE A 153 -5.75 -2.30 -8.71
N GLY A 154 -5.75 -3.44 -9.37
CA GLY A 154 -4.58 -4.23 -9.73
C GLY A 154 -4.95 -5.19 -10.86
N PRO A 155 -4.00 -5.98 -11.39
CA PRO A 155 -4.25 -6.81 -12.58
C PRO A 155 -5.45 -7.76 -12.45
N GLU A 156 -5.68 -8.33 -11.26
CA GLU A 156 -6.79 -9.24 -10.99
C GLU A 156 -8.15 -8.54 -10.79
N ARG A 157 -8.14 -7.23 -10.47
CA ARG A 157 -9.33 -6.43 -10.16
C ARG A 157 -9.32 -5.11 -10.94
N ALA A 158 -8.96 -5.20 -12.22
CA ALA A 158 -8.82 -4.06 -13.12
C ALA A 158 -10.16 -3.34 -13.39
N THR A 159 -11.26 -4.09 -13.44
CA THR A 159 -12.61 -3.53 -13.64
C THR A 159 -13.44 -3.67 -12.38
N GLN A 160 -13.96 -2.56 -11.87
CA GLN A 160 -14.83 -2.52 -10.68
C GLN A 160 -16.01 -1.59 -10.90
N SER A 161 -17.16 -1.96 -10.33
CA SER A 161 -18.42 -1.21 -10.44
C SER A 161 -18.84 -0.64 -9.09
N PHE A 162 -19.23 0.63 -9.08
CA PHE A 162 -19.60 1.38 -7.88
C PHE A 162 -21.04 1.91 -7.99
N GLU A 163 -21.90 1.50 -7.06
CA GLU A 163 -23.22 2.13 -6.85
C GLU A 163 -23.05 3.40 -6.00
N LEU A 164 -23.27 4.57 -6.60
CA LEU A 164 -23.08 5.87 -5.94
C LEU A 164 -24.13 6.14 -4.84
N ALA A 165 -25.33 5.56 -4.99
CA ALA A 165 -26.46 5.75 -4.07
C ALA A 165 -26.37 4.89 -2.78
N LYS A 166 -25.43 3.94 -2.67
CA LYS A 166 -25.29 3.03 -1.52
C LYS A 166 -23.86 2.98 -1.00
N ILE A 167 -23.30 4.14 -0.66
CA ILE A 167 -22.06 4.17 0.12
C ILE A 167 -22.42 3.79 1.57
N SER A 168 -22.34 2.49 1.86
CA SER A 168 -22.60 1.92 3.18
C SER A 168 -21.30 1.80 3.97
N VAL A 169 -21.29 2.35 5.19
CA VAL A 169 -20.18 2.23 6.15
C VAL A 169 -19.81 0.76 6.39
N LEU A 170 -20.80 -0.14 6.45
CA LEU A 170 -20.55 -1.56 6.65
C LEU A 170 -19.86 -2.20 5.44
N THR A 171 -20.28 -1.85 4.22
CA THR A 171 -19.63 -2.35 3.00
C THR A 171 -18.20 -1.86 2.92
N GLN A 172 -17.95 -0.59 3.23
CA GLN A 172 -16.59 -0.04 3.30
C GLN A 172 -15.74 -0.76 4.34
N PHE A 173 -16.28 -1.00 5.54
CA PHE A 173 -15.59 -1.75 6.59
C PHE A 173 -15.22 -3.17 6.15
N VAL A 174 -16.15 -3.90 5.54
CA VAL A 174 -15.92 -5.27 5.04
C VAL A 174 -14.91 -5.29 3.90
N ASP A 175 -14.98 -4.32 2.99
CA ASP A 175 -14.01 -4.17 1.89
C ASP A 175 -12.59 -4.00 2.49
N TYR A 176 -12.40 -3.06 3.41
CA TYR A 176 -11.10 -2.85 4.06
C TYR A 176 -10.64 -4.04 4.91
N ALA A 177 -11.54 -4.72 5.62
CA ALA A 177 -11.20 -5.93 6.37
C ALA A 177 -10.73 -7.06 5.44
N ARG A 178 -11.38 -7.24 4.29
CA ARG A 178 -10.93 -8.19 3.27
C ARG A 178 -9.56 -7.81 2.71
N GLU A 179 -9.34 -6.54 2.42
CA GLU A 179 -8.02 -6.07 1.94
C GLU A 179 -6.94 -6.27 3.01
N GLY A 180 -7.24 -6.08 4.30
CA GLY A 180 -6.31 -6.41 5.39
C GLY A 180 -5.90 -7.88 5.42
N VAL A 181 -6.84 -8.81 5.21
CA VAL A 181 -6.54 -10.25 5.08
C VAL A 181 -5.66 -10.51 3.85
N TRP A 182 -6.06 -9.94 2.70
CA TRP A 182 -5.38 -10.16 1.42
C TRP A 182 -3.96 -9.58 1.41
N HIS A 183 -3.75 -8.43 2.05
CA HIS A 183 -2.46 -7.77 2.22
C HIS A 183 -1.43 -8.71 2.86
N ILE A 184 -1.82 -9.46 3.89
CA ILE A 184 -0.95 -10.46 4.54
C ILE A 184 -0.63 -11.63 3.61
N TRP A 185 -1.56 -12.04 2.76
CA TRP A 185 -1.39 -13.23 1.92
C TRP A 185 -0.59 -13.00 0.63
N ILE A 186 -0.61 -11.77 0.10
CA ILE A 186 0.12 -11.45 -1.14
C ILE A 186 1.55 -10.95 -0.87
N GLY A 187 1.82 -10.44 0.34
CA GLY A 187 3.14 -9.95 0.74
C GLY A 187 4.07 -11.08 1.17
N PHE A 188 5.02 -11.47 0.31
CA PHE A 188 6.04 -12.47 0.68
C PHE A 188 6.86 -12.04 1.90
N ASP A 189 7.15 -10.75 2.02
CA ASP A 189 7.81 -10.13 3.17
C ASP A 189 6.99 -10.31 4.47
N HIS A 190 5.67 -10.11 4.40
CA HIS A 190 4.75 -10.28 5.52
C HIS A 190 4.64 -11.75 5.94
N ILE A 191 4.53 -12.67 4.98
CA ILE A 191 4.51 -14.12 5.24
C ILE A 191 5.84 -14.56 5.87
N LEU A 192 6.98 -14.16 5.30
CA LEU A 192 8.30 -14.51 5.83
C LEU A 192 8.53 -13.93 7.23
N PHE A 193 8.06 -12.71 7.48
CA PHE A 193 8.08 -12.10 8.80
C PHE A 193 7.21 -12.85 9.80
N LEU A 194 5.95 -13.14 9.45
CA LEU A 194 5.01 -13.85 10.30
C LEU A 194 5.53 -15.25 10.64
N LEU A 195 6.00 -15.99 9.63
CA LEU A 195 6.66 -17.28 9.83
C LEU A 195 7.86 -17.13 10.77
N SER A 196 8.72 -16.14 10.54
CA SER A 196 9.90 -15.93 11.39
C SER A 196 9.54 -15.60 12.83
N LEU A 197 8.47 -14.85 13.06
CA LEU A 197 8.03 -14.44 14.39
C LEU A 197 7.29 -15.56 15.15
N LEU A 198 6.52 -16.38 14.42
CA LEU A 198 5.69 -17.45 14.99
C LEU A 198 6.41 -18.80 15.10
N LEU A 199 7.45 -19.05 14.29
CA LEU A 199 8.21 -20.30 14.31
C LEU A 199 8.62 -20.71 15.74
N PRO A 200 9.16 -19.81 16.58
CA PRO A 200 9.59 -20.18 17.93
C PRO A 200 8.43 -20.54 18.87
N ALA A 201 7.20 -20.11 18.57
CA ALA A 201 6.00 -20.41 19.35
C ALA A 201 5.50 -21.85 19.11
N VAL A 202 5.86 -22.45 17.97
CA VAL A 202 5.44 -23.81 17.57
C VAL A 202 6.61 -24.79 17.55
N LEU A 203 7.82 -24.32 17.30
CA LEU A 203 9.06 -25.10 17.29
C LEU A 203 10.04 -24.55 18.32
N VAL A 204 10.54 -25.41 19.19
CA VAL A 204 11.57 -25.08 20.19
C VAL A 204 12.89 -25.70 19.74
N LEU A 205 13.95 -24.90 19.69
CA LEU A 205 15.29 -25.39 19.44
C LEU A 205 15.86 -25.98 20.74
N ASP A 206 15.94 -27.30 20.82
CA ASP A 206 16.50 -28.02 21.97
C ASP A 206 17.61 -28.98 21.49
N GLY A 207 18.79 -28.87 22.10
CA GLY A 207 19.98 -29.65 21.70
C GLY A 207 20.41 -29.48 20.23
N GLY A 208 20.10 -28.35 19.59
CA GLY A 208 20.39 -28.10 18.18
C GLY A 208 19.41 -28.76 17.20
N ARG A 209 18.29 -29.30 17.68
CA ARG A 209 17.20 -29.84 16.86
C ARG A 209 15.91 -29.06 17.13
N TRP A 210 15.18 -28.76 16.06
CA TRP A 210 13.83 -28.19 16.17
C TRP A 210 12.86 -29.29 16.60
N GLN A 211 12.19 -29.08 17.74
CA GLN A 211 11.17 -29.98 18.27
C GLN A 211 9.84 -29.25 18.33
N ALA A 212 8.77 -29.91 17.88
CA ALA A 212 7.42 -29.34 17.95
C ALA A 212 6.94 -29.26 19.40
N VAL A 213 6.19 -28.21 19.73
CA VAL A 213 5.58 -28.06 21.06
C VAL A 213 4.58 -29.20 21.30
N ALA A 214 4.66 -29.83 22.47
CA ALA A 214 3.90 -31.04 22.79
C ALA A 214 2.37 -30.83 22.88
N ARG A 215 1.89 -29.58 23.01
CA ARG A 215 0.47 -29.26 23.22
C ARG A 215 0.06 -28.03 22.43
N PHE A 216 -1.08 -28.13 21.75
CA PHE A 216 -1.66 -27.03 20.97
C PHE A 216 -2.09 -25.82 21.82
N PRO A 217 -2.80 -25.96 22.96
CA PRO A 217 -3.33 -24.79 23.67
C PRO A 217 -2.28 -23.76 24.12
N PRO A 218 -1.12 -24.15 24.68
CA PRO A 218 -0.05 -23.18 25.00
C PRO A 218 0.51 -22.48 23.76
N ALA A 219 0.70 -23.22 22.66
CA ALA A 219 1.20 -22.65 21.41
C ALA A 219 0.22 -21.64 20.81
N PHE A 220 -1.08 -21.96 20.81
CA PHE A 220 -2.13 -21.05 20.35
C PHE A 220 -2.14 -19.74 21.15
N TRP A 221 -2.09 -19.81 22.49
CA TRP A 221 -2.08 -18.61 23.32
C TRP A 221 -0.80 -17.77 23.16
N ASP A 222 0.33 -18.40 22.87
CA ASP A 222 1.57 -17.68 22.57
C ASP A 222 1.50 -16.99 21.21
N VAL A 223 0.98 -17.67 20.17
CA VAL A 223 0.72 -17.07 18.85
C VAL A 223 -0.24 -15.90 18.98
N PHE A 224 -1.38 -16.10 19.63
CA PHE A 224 -2.39 -15.06 19.84
C PHE A 224 -1.79 -13.81 20.51
N LYS A 225 -1.01 -13.97 21.59
CA LYS A 225 -0.33 -12.83 22.24
C LYS A 225 0.65 -12.12 21.31
N ILE A 226 1.41 -12.86 20.51
CA ILE A 226 2.38 -12.29 19.57
C ILE A 226 1.65 -11.49 18.48
N VAL A 227 0.65 -12.11 17.85
CA VAL A 227 -0.15 -11.51 16.77
C VAL A 227 -0.88 -10.27 17.27
N THR A 228 -1.70 -10.39 18.31
CA THR A 228 -2.45 -9.26 18.87
C THR A 228 -1.51 -8.14 19.34
N SER A 229 -0.37 -8.47 19.96
CA SER A 229 0.58 -7.44 20.40
C SER A 229 1.23 -6.71 19.22
N PHE A 230 1.54 -7.40 18.12
CA PHE A 230 2.01 -6.79 16.89
C PHE A 230 0.93 -5.88 16.28
N THR A 231 -0.30 -6.39 16.12
CA THR A 231 -1.41 -5.64 15.53
C THR A 231 -1.75 -4.40 16.31
N VAL A 232 -1.77 -4.46 17.65
CA VAL A 232 -2.03 -3.28 18.50
C VAL A 232 -0.95 -2.22 18.27
N ALA A 233 0.33 -2.60 18.30
CA ALA A 233 1.42 -1.67 18.06
C ALA A 233 1.41 -1.06 16.65
N HIS A 234 1.13 -1.90 15.65
CA HIS A 234 0.96 -1.51 14.26
C HIS A 234 -0.20 -0.51 14.11
N SER A 235 -1.36 -0.81 14.70
CA SER A 235 -2.54 0.05 14.67
C SER A 235 -2.27 1.43 15.26
N ILE A 236 -1.52 1.50 16.37
CA ILE A 236 -1.15 2.77 17.02
C ILE A 236 -0.34 3.64 16.06
N THR A 237 0.72 3.09 15.48
CA THR A 237 1.66 3.86 14.65
C THR A 237 1.10 4.17 13.28
N LEU A 238 0.33 3.25 12.69
CA LEU A 238 -0.46 3.50 11.48
C LEU A 238 -1.46 4.64 11.70
N SER A 239 -2.18 4.66 12.83
CA SER A 239 -3.14 5.73 13.15
C SER A 239 -2.44 7.08 13.36
N LEU A 240 -1.33 7.11 14.10
CA LEU A 240 -0.55 8.33 14.33
C LEU A 240 -0.04 8.92 13.02
N ALA A 241 0.44 8.06 12.12
CA ALA A 241 0.95 8.49 10.84
C ALA A 241 -0.16 8.88 9.87
N ALA A 242 -1.26 8.13 9.80
CA ALA A 242 -2.43 8.44 8.96
C ALA A 242 -3.10 9.78 9.35
N LEU A 243 -3.12 10.10 10.64
CA LEU A 243 -3.62 11.39 11.16
C LEU A 243 -2.63 12.54 11.00
N GLY A 244 -1.43 12.29 10.46
CA GLY A 244 -0.38 13.30 10.27
C GLY A 244 0.30 13.75 11.58
N VAL A 245 0.09 13.04 12.70
CA VAL A 245 0.73 13.37 13.99
C VAL A 245 2.23 13.11 13.93
N ILE A 246 2.63 12.04 13.25
CA ILE A 246 4.04 11.68 13.03
C ILE A 246 4.26 11.44 11.53
N SER A 247 5.31 12.03 10.96
CA SER A 247 5.75 11.76 9.60
C SER A 247 7.22 11.37 9.60
N LEU A 248 7.52 10.18 9.06
CA LEU A 248 8.86 9.65 8.93
C LEU A 248 9.17 9.41 7.45
N PRO A 249 10.42 9.60 6.99
CA PRO A 249 10.82 9.28 5.62
C PRO A 249 10.60 7.79 5.30
N SER A 250 9.90 7.46 4.20
CA SER A 250 9.54 6.05 3.91
C SER A 250 10.78 5.16 3.78
N ARG A 251 11.85 5.66 3.16
CA ARG A 251 13.14 4.95 3.04
C ARG A 251 13.68 4.46 4.39
N LEU A 252 13.59 5.28 5.44
CA LEU A 252 14.06 4.90 6.78
C LEU A 252 13.13 3.85 7.42
N VAL A 253 11.82 4.03 7.25
CA VAL A 253 10.81 3.09 7.75
C VAL A 253 10.97 1.72 7.09
N GLU A 254 11.04 1.67 5.76
CA GLU A 254 11.24 0.44 4.98
C GLU A 254 12.56 -0.26 5.33
N SER A 255 13.65 0.50 5.50
CA SER A 255 14.93 -0.05 5.95
C SER A 255 14.84 -0.66 7.35
N ALA A 256 14.10 -0.01 8.26
CA ALA A 256 13.88 -0.52 9.61
C ALA A 256 12.98 -1.76 9.62
N ILE A 257 11.95 -1.80 8.78
CA ILE A 257 11.10 -2.99 8.55
C ILE A 257 11.97 -4.14 8.06
N ALA A 258 12.75 -3.96 7.00
CA ALA A 258 13.66 -4.99 6.47
C ALA A 258 14.65 -5.49 7.55
N THR A 259 15.23 -4.57 8.32
CA THR A 259 16.11 -4.90 9.44
C THR A 259 15.39 -5.75 10.49
N SER A 260 14.14 -5.44 10.83
CA SER A 260 13.37 -6.22 11.80
C SER A 260 13.11 -7.67 11.34
N VAL A 261 12.88 -7.89 10.03
CA VAL A 261 12.73 -9.23 9.44
C VAL A 261 14.02 -10.01 9.58
N VAL A 262 15.17 -9.39 9.27
CA VAL A 262 16.49 -10.01 9.43
C VAL A 262 16.74 -10.38 10.90
N LEU A 263 16.42 -9.48 11.84
CA LEU A 263 16.58 -9.75 13.26
C LEU A 263 15.67 -10.89 13.73
N ALA A 264 14.43 -10.97 13.26
CA ALA A 264 13.51 -12.07 13.55
C ALA A 264 14.07 -13.41 13.03
N ALA A 265 14.56 -13.43 11.79
CA ALA A 265 15.17 -14.60 11.18
C ALA A 265 16.45 -15.04 11.92
N LEU A 266 17.31 -14.10 12.30
CA LEU A 266 18.52 -14.38 13.08
C LEU A 266 18.19 -14.96 14.46
N ASN A 267 17.13 -14.47 15.12
CA ASN A 267 16.69 -15.02 16.40
C ASN A 267 16.18 -16.47 16.28
N ASN A 268 15.76 -16.91 15.10
CA ASN A 268 15.42 -18.32 14.88
C ASN A 268 16.67 -19.21 14.78
N VAL A 269 17.75 -18.72 14.18
CA VAL A 269 19.01 -19.48 14.03
C VAL A 269 19.84 -19.44 15.31
N PHE A 270 19.88 -18.28 15.95
CA PHE A 270 20.60 -18.02 17.20
C PHE A 270 19.59 -17.47 18.21
N PRO A 271 18.90 -18.34 18.98
CA PRO A 271 17.92 -17.88 19.95
C PRO A 271 18.58 -17.01 21.00
N VAL A 272 18.38 -15.68 20.91
CA VAL A 272 18.86 -14.73 21.92
C VAL A 272 17.72 -14.38 22.87
N VAL A 273 16.52 -14.18 22.32
CA VAL A 273 15.33 -13.82 23.08
C VAL A 273 14.59 -15.07 23.54
N HIS A 274 14.74 -15.38 24.83
CA HIS A 274 14.03 -16.47 25.50
C HIS A 274 12.87 -15.89 26.33
N GLY A 275 11.63 -16.19 25.93
CA GLY A 275 10.42 -15.61 26.54
C GLY A 275 10.20 -14.13 26.16
N ARG A 276 9.01 -13.58 26.44
CA ARG A 276 8.60 -12.19 26.11
C ARG A 276 8.62 -11.82 24.62
N ARG A 277 8.45 -12.79 23.73
CA ARG A 277 8.38 -12.58 22.27
C ARG A 277 7.31 -11.58 21.85
N TRP A 278 6.19 -11.51 22.58
CA TRP A 278 5.15 -10.51 22.38
C TRP A 278 5.67 -9.07 22.51
N MET A 279 6.68 -8.79 23.35
CA MET A 279 7.29 -7.46 23.45
C MET A 279 8.14 -7.12 22.23
N VAL A 280 8.84 -8.11 21.67
CA VAL A 280 9.59 -7.93 20.40
C VAL A 280 8.61 -7.71 19.26
N ALA A 281 7.53 -8.50 19.22
CA ALA A 281 6.43 -8.33 18.27
C ALA A 281 5.80 -6.92 18.40
N PHE A 282 5.59 -6.43 19.61
CA PHE A 282 5.13 -5.05 19.85
C PHE A 282 6.10 -4.03 19.27
N ALA A 283 7.40 -4.14 19.57
CA ALA A 283 8.41 -3.22 19.07
C ALA A 283 8.50 -3.22 17.53
N PHE A 284 8.44 -4.40 16.90
CA PHE A 284 8.38 -4.51 15.44
C PHE A 284 7.08 -3.93 14.89
N GLY A 285 5.94 -4.19 15.53
CA GLY A 285 4.65 -3.61 15.13
C GLY A 285 4.67 -2.08 15.10
N LEU A 286 5.31 -1.43 16.09
CA LEU A 286 5.47 0.04 16.10
C LEU A 286 6.24 0.56 14.87
N ILE A 287 7.22 -0.18 14.38
CA ILE A 287 7.99 0.22 13.19
C ILE A 287 7.14 -0.02 11.93
N HIS A 288 6.50 -1.18 11.86
CA HIS A 288 5.75 -1.62 10.67
C HIS A 288 4.53 -0.75 10.37
N GLY A 289 3.85 -0.21 11.39
CA GLY A 289 2.67 0.64 11.19
C GLY A 289 2.95 1.91 10.40
N PHE A 290 4.18 2.40 10.38
CA PHE A 290 4.56 3.57 9.58
C PHE A 290 4.65 3.29 8.07
N GLY A 291 4.80 2.03 7.65
CA GLY A 291 5.05 1.68 6.24
C GLY A 291 3.84 1.89 5.33
N PHE A 292 2.63 1.58 5.82
CA PHE A 292 1.39 1.72 5.04
C PHE A 292 0.71 3.10 5.20
N ALA A 293 1.12 3.86 6.22
CA ALA A 293 0.43 5.08 6.61
C ALA A 293 0.58 6.23 5.60
N SER A 294 1.72 6.27 4.89
CA SER A 294 1.96 7.24 3.82
C SER A 294 0.92 7.12 2.71
N VAL A 295 0.62 5.89 2.29
CA VAL A 295 -0.35 5.61 1.22
C VAL A 295 -1.76 6.12 1.58
N LEU A 296 -2.21 5.89 2.81
CA LEU A 296 -3.52 6.36 3.27
C LEU A 296 -3.62 7.89 3.42
N ARG A 297 -2.51 8.55 3.81
CA ARG A 297 -2.45 10.02 3.83
C ARG A 297 -2.52 10.61 2.43
N ASP A 298 -1.76 10.04 1.52
CA ASP A 298 -1.64 10.50 0.14
C ASP A 298 -2.98 10.32 -0.61
N LEU A 299 -3.77 9.30 -0.23
CA LEU A 299 -5.18 9.12 -0.62
C LEU A 299 -6.12 10.25 -0.14
N GLY A 300 -5.75 11.01 0.88
CA GLY A 300 -6.47 12.19 1.40
C GLY A 300 -7.91 11.93 1.87
N LEU A 301 -8.19 10.80 2.52
CA LEU A 301 -9.55 10.45 2.91
C LEU A 301 -10.13 11.41 3.97
N PRO A 302 -11.46 11.69 3.94
CA PRO A 302 -12.12 12.37 5.04
C PRO A 302 -11.91 11.59 6.36
N GLN A 303 -11.75 12.30 7.47
CA GLN A 303 -11.39 11.69 8.76
C GLN A 303 -12.30 10.53 9.18
N GLY A 304 -13.63 10.63 8.97
CA GLY A 304 -14.56 9.55 9.30
C GLY A 304 -14.34 8.28 8.45
N ALA A 305 -14.12 8.45 7.14
CA ALA A 305 -13.84 7.35 6.23
C ALA A 305 -12.46 6.72 6.52
N LEU A 306 -11.48 7.55 6.90
CA LEU A 306 -10.16 7.11 7.31
C LEU A 306 -10.23 6.22 8.56
N LEU A 307 -10.99 6.61 9.58
CA LEU A 307 -11.15 5.80 10.79
C LEU A 307 -11.78 4.44 10.49
N ILE A 308 -12.83 4.39 9.67
CA ILE A 308 -13.46 3.13 9.26
C ILE A 308 -12.47 2.24 8.50
N ALA A 309 -11.70 2.83 7.58
CA ALA A 309 -10.67 2.15 6.82
C ALA A 309 -9.59 1.55 7.74
N LEU A 310 -9.07 2.34 8.68
CA LEU A 310 -8.05 1.92 9.64
C LEU A 310 -8.53 0.76 10.51
N VAL A 311 -9.73 0.85 11.08
CA VAL A 311 -10.25 -0.22 11.95
C VAL A 311 -10.53 -1.48 11.14
N GLY A 312 -11.18 -1.36 9.97
CA GLY A 312 -11.46 -2.49 9.09
C GLY A 312 -10.18 -3.20 8.67
N PHE A 313 -9.21 -2.45 8.16
CA PHE A 313 -7.92 -2.99 7.71
C PHE A 313 -7.17 -3.71 8.84
N ASN A 314 -6.99 -3.09 10.01
CA ASN A 314 -6.27 -3.71 11.13
C ASN A 314 -6.95 -4.98 11.65
N LEU A 315 -8.29 -5.00 11.70
CA LEU A 315 -9.02 -6.21 12.08
C LEU A 315 -8.84 -7.32 11.04
N GLY A 316 -8.86 -6.95 9.75
CA GLY A 316 -8.52 -7.85 8.65
C GLY A 316 -7.13 -8.45 8.78
N VAL A 317 -6.13 -7.62 9.10
CA VAL A 317 -4.75 -8.08 9.35
C VAL A 317 -4.69 -9.08 10.50
N GLU A 318 -5.32 -8.79 11.65
CA GLU A 318 -5.33 -9.71 12.79
C GLU A 318 -5.96 -11.06 12.42
N VAL A 319 -7.10 -11.03 11.72
CA VAL A 319 -7.78 -12.24 11.25
C VAL A 319 -6.93 -13.01 10.23
N GLY A 320 -6.20 -12.32 9.35
CA GLY A 320 -5.32 -12.97 8.37
C GLY A 320 -4.06 -13.60 8.98
N GLN A 321 -3.63 -13.10 10.15
CA GLN A 321 -2.44 -13.59 10.87
C GLN A 321 -2.72 -14.78 11.80
N LEU A 322 -3.93 -14.90 12.34
CA LEU A 322 -4.37 -15.99 13.23
C LEU A 322 -4.77 -17.25 12.46
#